data_AF-A0A2E5ZAD8-F1
#
_entry.id   AF-A0A2E5ZAD8-F1
#
_cell.length_a   1.000
_cell.length_b   1.000
_cell.length_c   1.000
_cell.angle_alpha   90.00
_cell.angle_beta   90.00
_cell.angle_gamma   90.00
#
_symmetry.space_group_name_H-M   'P 1'
#
loop_
_entity.id
_entity.type
_entity.pdbx_description
1 polymer ?
#
loop_
_entity_poly.entity_id
_entity_poly.type
_entity_poly.pdbx_seq_one_letter_code
_entity_poly.pdbx_strand_id
1 'polypeptide(L)'
;MDTETLMQVLPKELGGLLLQRRIMLKDTLPGVIRNLEAEEDQILPKVERLNSSFNQANSKVVKEKKTRDQNQADARKLIPQVKSIKKKLIDSGGMIILDPKWKKEKLIEKIEEIEHRIETSALDQKSEKKLLDQRRALVLENDKWLRNRKESNPEMIEYLEKSRKMSSLFKKADKAHSKMIEAVKKAQPLYEKMSIADKELKDIRSQLDRAKELLSQSDKAIRYWQRRLDEGFGDLGPGYNDLLRNKRRVEKGGNSSFAKTTGKRSNKVSEEE
;
A
#
# COMPACT_ATOMS: atom_id res chain seq x y z
N MET A 1 29.16 23.79 20.87
CA MET A 1 30.53 23.25 20.98
C MET A 1 31.27 23.80 19.79
N ASP A 2 32.16 24.76 20.03
CA ASP A 2 32.94 25.38 18.96
C ASP A 2 34.04 24.42 18.49
N THR A 3 34.38 24.45 17.21
CA THR A 3 35.34 23.52 16.59
C THR A 3 36.73 23.60 17.24
N GLU A 4 37.13 24.79 17.67
CA GLU A 4 38.38 25.04 18.39
C GLU A 4 38.38 24.37 19.77
N THR A 5 37.25 24.40 20.49
CA THR A 5 37.12 23.73 21.80
C THR A 5 37.22 22.21 21.68
N LEU A 6 36.72 21.61 20.60
CA LEU A 6 36.81 20.17 20.35
C LEU A 6 38.24 19.70 20.04
N MET A 7 39.06 20.57 19.44
CA MET A 7 40.46 20.29 19.09
C MET A 7 41.39 20.30 20.32
N GLN A 8 40.99 20.99 21.40
CA GLN A 8 41.77 21.10 22.63
C GLN A 8 41.49 19.97 23.64
N VAL A 9 40.38 19.24 23.50
CA VAL A 9 39.99 18.19 24.45
C VAL A 9 40.96 17.01 24.40
N LEU A 10 41.47 16.60 25.57
CA LEU A 10 42.36 15.45 25.66
C LEU A 10 41.59 14.13 25.44
N PRO A 11 42.21 13.10 24.82
CA PRO A 11 41.57 11.79 24.66
C PRO A 11 41.07 11.17 25.98
N LYS A 12 41.76 11.45 27.10
CA LYS A 12 41.36 11.04 28.44
C LYS A 12 40.03 11.69 28.88
N GLU A 13 39.87 12.99 28.63
CA GLU A 13 38.66 13.74 28.97
C GLU A 13 37.46 13.26 28.13
N LEU A 14 37.66 13.06 26.83
CA LEU A 14 36.63 12.48 25.96
C LEU A 14 36.24 11.06 26.39
N GLY A 15 37.22 10.22 26.73
CA GLY A 15 36.97 8.88 27.26
C GLY A 15 36.16 8.91 28.57
N GLY A 16 36.49 9.84 29.47
CA GLY A 16 35.77 10.07 30.73
C GLY A 16 34.33 10.50 30.51
N LEU A 17 34.09 11.48 29.62
CA LEU A 17 32.73 11.94 29.27
C LEU A 17 31.91 10.82 28.61
N LEU A 18 32.52 10.01 27.74
CA LEU A 18 31.86 8.86 27.12
C LEU A 18 31.49 7.78 28.13
N LEU A 19 32.37 7.52 29.11
CA LEU A 19 32.10 6.60 30.19
C LEU A 19 30.95 7.11 31.08
N GLN A 20 31.00 8.37 31.52
CA GLN A 20 29.93 8.99 32.30
C GLN A 20 28.59 8.94 31.59
N ARG A 21 28.55 9.27 30.29
CA ARG A 21 27.33 9.15 29.47
C ARG A 21 26.80 7.72 29.44
N ARG A 22 27.67 6.72 29.31
CA ARG A 22 27.26 5.30 29.27
C ARG A 22 26.73 4.81 30.61
N ILE A 23 27.30 5.27 31.73
CA ILE A 23 26.79 5.00 33.07
C ILE A 23 25.41 5.62 33.24
N MET A 24 25.25 6.91 32.92
CA MET A 24 23.94 7.57 32.98
C MET A 24 22.90 6.90 32.08
N LEU A 25 23.29 6.44 30.88
CA LEU A 25 22.40 5.70 29.99
C LEU A 25 21.97 4.38 30.62
N LYS A 26 22.88 3.64 31.24
CA LYS A 26 22.55 2.39 31.93
C LYS A 26 21.53 2.60 33.06
N ASP A 27 21.65 3.70 33.80
CA ASP A 27 20.73 3.99 34.91
C ASP A 27 19.35 4.49 34.43
N THR A 28 19.31 5.20 33.32
CA THR A 28 18.07 5.79 32.77
C THR A 28 17.28 4.86 31.83
N LEU A 29 17.97 3.99 31.07
CA LEU A 29 17.35 3.09 30.10
C LEU A 29 16.26 2.17 30.70
N PRO A 30 16.40 1.58 31.90
CA PRO A 30 15.34 0.77 32.50
C PRO A 30 14.04 1.55 32.73
N GLY A 31 14.13 2.82 33.11
CA GLY A 31 12.96 3.69 33.26
C GLY A 31 12.29 3.99 31.92
N VAL A 32 13.10 4.25 30.89
CA VAL A 32 12.60 4.45 29.52
C VAL A 32 11.92 3.20 28.99
N ILE A 33 12.49 2.01 29.22
CA ILE A 33 11.90 0.73 28.80
C ILE A 33 10.54 0.53 29.47
N ARG A 34 10.41 0.77 30.78
CA ARG A 34 9.12 0.67 31.49
C ARG A 34 8.07 1.62 30.93
N ASN A 35 8.46 2.85 30.59
CA ASN A 35 7.54 3.82 29.99
C ASN A 35 7.09 3.36 28.60
N LEU A 36 8.01 2.87 27.76
CA LEU A 36 7.68 2.33 26.43
C LEU A 36 6.82 1.07 26.50
N GLU A 37 7.06 0.18 27.47
CA GLU A 37 6.22 -0.99 27.73
C GLU A 37 4.80 -0.56 28.15
N ALA A 38 4.68 0.44 29.03
CA ALA A 38 3.38 0.98 29.42
C ALA A 38 2.65 1.68 28.25
N GLU A 39 3.37 2.37 27.37
CA GLU A 39 2.81 2.96 26.15
C GLU A 39 2.35 1.88 25.16
N GLU A 40 3.11 0.80 25.00
CA GLU A 40 2.72 -0.36 24.18
C GLU A 40 1.42 -0.98 24.70
N ASP A 41 1.34 -1.25 26.01
CA ASP A 41 0.16 -1.82 26.66
C ASP A 41 -1.09 -0.95 26.51
N GLN A 42 -0.93 0.38 26.43
CA GLN A 42 -2.04 1.30 26.18
C GLN A 42 -2.50 1.32 24.73
N ILE A 43 -1.58 1.23 23.77
CA ILE A 43 -1.88 1.35 22.34
C ILE A 43 -2.38 0.03 21.74
N LEU A 44 -1.88 -1.12 22.22
CA LEU A 44 -2.31 -2.45 21.80
C LEU A 44 -3.83 -2.62 21.73
N PRO A 45 -4.62 -2.41 22.81
CA PRO A 45 -6.06 -2.60 22.76
C PRO A 45 -6.76 -1.61 21.82
N LYS A 46 -6.20 -0.41 21.63
CA LYS A 46 -6.73 0.58 20.68
C LYS A 46 -6.55 0.09 19.24
N VAL A 47 -5.37 -0.45 18.92
CA VAL A 47 -5.06 -1.04 17.62
C VAL A 47 -5.96 -2.24 17.33
N GLU A 48 -6.14 -3.16 18.29
CA GLU A 48 -7.01 -4.32 18.13
C GLU A 48 -8.47 -3.94 17.86
N ARG A 49 -9.00 -2.96 18.61
CA ARG A 49 -10.35 -2.43 18.40
C ARG A 49 -10.50 -1.83 17.01
N LEU A 50 -9.53 -1.02 16.57
CA LEU A 50 -9.53 -0.42 15.24
C LEU A 50 -9.46 -1.49 14.15
N ASN A 51 -8.57 -2.47 14.28
CA ASN A 51 -8.44 -3.60 13.36
C ASN A 51 -9.75 -4.39 13.26
N SER A 52 -10.37 -4.73 14.38
CA SER A 52 -11.68 -5.42 14.40
C SER A 52 -12.76 -4.60 13.70
N SER A 53 -12.85 -3.30 14.00
CA SER A 53 -13.83 -2.39 13.37
C SER A 53 -13.62 -2.26 11.86
N PHE A 54 -12.37 -2.14 11.42
CA PHE A 54 -12.00 -2.07 10.02
C PHE A 54 -12.31 -3.39 9.31
N ASN A 55 -11.95 -4.53 9.90
CA ASN A 55 -12.24 -5.85 9.33
C ASN A 55 -13.74 -6.09 9.17
N GLN A 56 -14.56 -5.67 10.14
CA GLN A 56 -16.02 -5.73 10.02
C GLN A 56 -16.53 -4.86 8.87
N ALA A 57 -16.05 -3.62 8.73
CA ALA A 57 -16.43 -2.74 7.64
C ALA A 57 -15.96 -3.28 6.27
N ASN A 58 -14.73 -3.76 6.19
CA ASN A 58 -14.12 -4.32 5.00
C ASN A 58 -14.80 -5.62 4.56
N SER A 59 -15.26 -6.45 5.49
CA SER A 59 -16.02 -7.67 5.17
C SER A 59 -17.30 -7.36 4.36
N LYS A 60 -17.93 -6.21 4.63
CA LYS A 60 -19.10 -5.75 3.85
C LYS A 60 -18.70 -5.34 2.44
N VAL A 61 -17.56 -4.64 2.29
CA VAL A 61 -16.99 -4.28 0.99
C VAL A 61 -16.69 -5.54 0.16
N VAL A 62 -16.05 -6.54 0.78
CA VAL A 62 -15.70 -7.81 0.11
C VAL A 62 -16.96 -8.55 -0.35
N LYS A 63 -18.01 -8.61 0.49
CA LYS A 63 -19.29 -9.23 0.13
C LYS A 63 -19.93 -8.53 -1.07
N GLU A 64 -20.01 -7.20 -1.07
CA GLU A 64 -20.62 -6.44 -2.17
C GLU A 64 -19.77 -6.47 -3.45
N LYS A 65 -18.43 -6.57 -3.35
CA LYS A 65 -17.56 -6.83 -4.49
C LYS A 65 -17.86 -8.19 -5.12
N LYS A 66 -17.93 -9.25 -4.29
CA LYS A 66 -18.23 -10.61 -4.78
C LYS A 66 -19.59 -10.68 -5.48
N THR A 67 -20.63 -10.07 -4.92
CA THR A 67 -21.96 -10.04 -5.54
C THR A 67 -21.96 -9.23 -6.83
N ARG A 68 -21.27 -8.09 -6.88
CA ARG A 68 -21.10 -7.29 -8.10
C ARG A 68 -20.42 -8.12 -9.20
N ASP A 69 -19.29 -8.73 -8.89
CA ASP A 69 -18.44 -9.43 -9.87
C ASP A 69 -19.16 -10.67 -10.44
N GLN A 70 -19.88 -11.42 -9.59
CA GLN A 70 -20.72 -12.53 -10.03
C GLN A 70 -21.83 -12.07 -11.00
N ASN A 71 -22.57 -11.02 -10.63
CA ASN A 71 -23.65 -10.52 -11.49
C ASN A 71 -23.12 -9.93 -12.81
N GLN A 72 -21.96 -9.27 -12.81
CA GLN A 72 -21.31 -8.79 -14.04
C GLN A 72 -20.84 -9.95 -14.92
N ALA A 73 -20.20 -10.97 -14.35
CA ALA A 73 -19.75 -12.15 -15.08
C ALA A 73 -20.92 -12.87 -15.75
N ASP A 74 -22.04 -13.06 -15.03
CA ASP A 74 -23.22 -13.71 -15.57
C ASP A 74 -23.93 -12.86 -16.64
N ALA A 75 -23.98 -11.53 -16.47
CA ALA A 75 -24.51 -10.64 -17.49
C ALA A 75 -23.70 -10.70 -18.79
N ARG A 76 -22.38 -10.80 -18.69
CA ARG A 76 -21.48 -10.89 -19.85
C ARG A 76 -21.63 -12.18 -20.63
N LYS A 77 -21.86 -13.31 -19.97
CA LYS A 77 -22.17 -14.57 -20.64
C LYS A 77 -23.44 -14.48 -21.49
N LEU A 78 -24.38 -13.61 -21.12
CA LEU A 78 -25.63 -13.39 -21.87
C LEU A 78 -25.44 -12.47 -23.08
N ILE A 79 -24.46 -11.56 -23.09
CA ILE A 79 -24.21 -10.64 -24.23
C ILE A 79 -24.05 -11.38 -25.57
N PRO A 80 -23.16 -12.39 -25.73
CA PRO A 80 -23.00 -13.09 -27.00
C PRO A 80 -24.25 -13.89 -27.37
N GLN A 81 -24.96 -14.46 -26.40
CA GLN A 81 -26.20 -15.18 -26.64
C GLN A 81 -27.30 -14.25 -27.18
N VAL A 82 -27.48 -13.08 -26.56
CA VAL A 82 -28.41 -12.04 -27.00
C VAL A 82 -28.04 -11.52 -28.39
N LYS A 83 -26.74 -11.31 -28.67
CA LYS A 83 -26.25 -10.94 -30.00
C LYS A 83 -26.57 -12.01 -31.05
N SER A 84 -26.38 -13.29 -30.74
CA SER A 84 -26.64 -14.40 -31.68
C SER A 84 -28.13 -14.54 -32.02
N ILE A 85 -29.01 -14.49 -31.02
CA ILE A 85 -30.46 -14.53 -31.21
C ILE A 85 -30.93 -13.30 -31.98
N LYS A 86 -30.36 -12.13 -31.71
CA LYS A 86 -30.65 -10.90 -32.46
C LYS A 86 -30.31 -11.07 -33.95
N LYS A 87 -29.14 -11.62 -34.28
CA LYS A 87 -28.75 -11.89 -35.67
C LYS A 87 -29.75 -12.82 -36.36
N LYS A 88 -30.08 -13.95 -35.72
CA LYS A 88 -31.09 -14.89 -36.23
C LYS A 88 -32.47 -14.24 -36.46
N LEU A 89 -32.91 -13.37 -35.56
CA LEU A 89 -34.17 -12.62 -35.70
C LEU A 89 -34.14 -11.55 -36.81
N ILE A 90 -32.96 -11.01 -37.13
CA ILE A 90 -32.78 -10.08 -38.25
C ILE A 90 -32.84 -10.87 -39.57
N ASP A 91 -32.13 -12.00 -39.62
CA ASP A 91 -32.04 -12.87 -40.81
C ASP A 91 -33.40 -13.52 -41.14
N SER A 92 -34.21 -13.85 -40.13
CA SER A 92 -35.55 -14.42 -40.33
C SER A 92 -36.62 -13.41 -40.75
N GLY A 93 -36.29 -12.11 -40.84
CA GLY A 93 -37.25 -11.06 -41.20
C GLY A 93 -38.35 -10.80 -40.15
N GLY A 94 -38.40 -11.58 -39.05
CA GLY A 94 -39.39 -11.44 -37.97
C GLY A 94 -39.27 -10.13 -37.18
N MET A 95 -38.18 -9.37 -37.38
CA MET A 95 -38.06 -8.02 -36.86
C MET A 95 -38.65 -7.00 -37.85
N ILE A 96 -39.98 -6.87 -37.93
CA ILE A 96 -40.63 -5.83 -38.75
C ILE A 96 -40.03 -4.46 -38.35
N ILE A 97 -39.34 -3.86 -39.33
CA ILE A 97 -38.47 -2.70 -39.16
C ILE A 97 -39.32 -1.44 -39.30
N LEU A 98 -39.67 -0.82 -38.18
CA LEU A 98 -40.29 0.51 -38.13
C LEU A 98 -39.41 1.56 -37.45
N ASP A 99 -38.12 1.28 -37.20
CA ASP A 99 -37.19 2.27 -36.63
C ASP A 99 -35.72 1.94 -36.96
N PRO A 100 -34.83 2.96 -37.10
CA PRO A 100 -33.62 2.83 -37.89
C PRO A 100 -32.53 1.99 -37.19
N LYS A 101 -31.94 1.07 -37.97
CA LYS A 101 -30.96 0.05 -37.55
C LYS A 101 -29.81 0.59 -36.69
N TRP A 102 -29.31 1.79 -37.00
CA TRP A 102 -28.16 2.42 -36.33
C TRP A 102 -28.36 2.71 -34.84
N LYS A 103 -29.61 2.90 -34.38
CA LYS A 103 -29.90 3.18 -32.95
C LYS A 103 -29.79 1.92 -32.09
N LYS A 104 -29.98 0.74 -32.69
CA LYS A 104 -29.96 -0.57 -32.01
C LYS A 104 -28.61 -1.28 -32.04
N GLU A 105 -27.80 -1.05 -33.09
CA GLU A 105 -26.41 -1.56 -33.16
C GLU A 105 -25.56 -0.93 -32.07
N LYS A 106 -25.64 0.40 -31.95
CA LYS A 106 -24.86 1.14 -30.96
C LYS A 106 -25.17 0.79 -29.50
N LEU A 107 -26.34 0.25 -29.16
CA LEU A 107 -26.77 0.17 -27.75
C LEU A 107 -26.09 -0.98 -26.99
N ILE A 108 -26.01 -2.17 -27.60
CA ILE A 108 -25.30 -3.31 -27.01
C ILE A 108 -23.79 -3.09 -27.08
N GLU A 109 -23.30 -2.54 -28.19
CA GLU A 109 -21.88 -2.18 -28.35
C GLU A 109 -21.45 -1.12 -27.33
N LYS A 110 -22.25 -0.07 -27.10
CA LYS A 110 -21.97 0.92 -26.05
C LYS A 110 -21.97 0.31 -24.65
N ILE A 111 -22.84 -0.66 -24.35
CA ILE A 111 -22.82 -1.37 -23.06
C ILE A 111 -21.51 -2.14 -22.91
N GLU A 112 -21.06 -2.82 -23.97
CA GLU A 112 -19.80 -3.58 -23.98
C GLU A 112 -18.56 -2.67 -23.90
N GLU A 113 -18.56 -1.53 -24.60
CA GLU A 113 -17.52 -0.49 -24.48
C GLU A 113 -17.44 0.08 -23.06
N ILE A 114 -18.59 0.33 -22.43
CA ILE A 114 -18.64 0.81 -21.04
C ILE A 114 -18.09 -0.27 -20.10
N GLU A 115 -18.43 -1.55 -20.29
CA GLU A 115 -17.84 -2.65 -19.51
C GLU A 115 -16.33 -2.71 -19.69
N HIS A 116 -15.85 -2.71 -20.93
CA HIS A 116 -14.43 -2.77 -21.22
C HIS A 116 -13.68 -1.59 -20.57
N ARG A 117 -14.25 -0.39 -20.63
CA ARG A 117 -13.69 0.80 -19.95
C ARG A 117 -13.69 0.64 -18.43
N ILE A 118 -14.73 0.08 -17.83
CA ILE A 118 -14.77 -0.19 -16.38
C ILE A 118 -13.65 -1.16 -15.98
N GLU A 119 -13.28 -2.11 -16.84
CA GLU A 119 -12.22 -3.09 -16.54
C GLU A 119 -10.80 -2.60 -16.78
N THR A 120 -10.57 -1.95 -17.93
CA THR A 120 -9.22 -1.60 -18.37
C THR A 120 -8.74 -0.27 -17.81
N SER A 121 -9.66 0.57 -17.35
CA SER A 121 -9.32 1.90 -16.87
C SER A 121 -9.23 1.90 -15.34
N ALA A 122 -8.08 2.29 -14.79
CA ALA A 122 -7.91 2.61 -13.37
C ALA A 122 -8.62 3.95 -13.07
N LEU A 123 -9.96 3.95 -13.11
CA LEU A 123 -10.79 5.14 -12.99
C LEU A 123 -11.00 5.55 -11.54
N ASP A 124 -11.00 6.85 -11.28
CA ASP A 124 -11.50 7.44 -10.04
C ASP A 124 -12.96 6.99 -9.77
N GLN A 125 -13.31 6.86 -8.49
CA GLN A 125 -14.66 6.47 -8.04
C GLN A 125 -15.78 7.36 -8.65
N LYS A 126 -15.46 8.62 -8.98
CA LYS A 126 -16.40 9.56 -9.63
C LYS A 126 -16.62 9.26 -11.11
N SER A 127 -15.59 8.90 -11.86
CA SER A 127 -15.71 8.58 -13.28
C SER A 127 -16.31 7.18 -13.48
N GLU A 128 -16.00 6.22 -12.61
CA GLU A 128 -16.67 4.91 -12.57
C GLU A 128 -18.18 5.05 -12.33
N LYS A 129 -18.60 5.93 -11.40
CA LYS A 129 -20.01 6.22 -11.15
C LYS A 129 -20.72 6.78 -12.39
N LYS A 130 -20.08 7.72 -13.12
CA LYS A 130 -20.64 8.28 -14.35
C LYS A 130 -20.86 7.22 -15.43
N LEU A 131 -19.92 6.28 -15.59
CA LEU A 131 -20.05 5.18 -16.53
C LEU A 131 -21.19 4.22 -16.15
N LEU A 132 -21.37 3.94 -14.86
CA LEU A 132 -22.50 3.13 -14.38
C LEU A 132 -23.84 3.82 -14.60
N ASP A 133 -23.92 5.14 -14.37
CA ASP A 133 -25.13 5.91 -14.64
C ASP A 133 -25.48 5.89 -16.14
N GLN A 134 -24.46 5.98 -17.02
CA GLN A 134 -24.62 5.82 -18.47
C GLN A 134 -25.10 4.40 -18.84
N ARG A 135 -24.51 3.35 -18.25
CA ARG A 135 -24.95 1.95 -18.44
C ARG A 135 -26.41 1.78 -18.04
N ARG A 136 -26.79 2.31 -16.88
CA ARG A 136 -28.16 2.24 -16.36
C ARG A 136 -29.16 2.94 -17.29
N ALA A 137 -28.81 4.12 -17.81
CA ALA A 137 -29.65 4.84 -18.77
C ALA A 137 -29.87 4.03 -20.07
N LEU A 138 -28.81 3.43 -20.61
CA LEU A 138 -28.88 2.56 -21.80
C LEU A 138 -29.73 1.30 -21.54
N VAL A 139 -29.55 0.65 -20.39
CA VAL A 139 -30.38 -0.51 -20.00
C VAL A 139 -31.86 -0.14 -19.88
N LEU A 140 -32.17 1.05 -19.34
CA LEU A 140 -33.54 1.53 -19.24
C LEU A 140 -34.17 1.86 -20.61
N GLU A 141 -33.41 2.48 -21.52
CA GLU A 141 -33.86 2.74 -22.89
C GLU A 141 -34.15 1.43 -23.63
N ASN A 142 -33.27 0.43 -23.48
CA ASN A 142 -33.48 -0.91 -24.02
C ASN A 142 -34.74 -1.58 -23.42
N ASP A 143 -34.91 -1.54 -22.10
CA ASP A 143 -36.08 -2.13 -21.43
C ASP A 143 -37.40 -1.49 -21.88
N LYS A 144 -37.44 -0.15 -22.06
CA LYS A 144 -38.62 0.56 -22.59
C LYS A 144 -38.94 0.11 -24.01
N TRP A 145 -37.91 0.00 -24.85
CA TRP A 145 -38.04 -0.49 -26.22
C TRP A 145 -38.57 -1.93 -26.30
N LEU A 146 -38.09 -2.82 -25.42
CA LEU A 146 -38.54 -4.21 -25.33
C LEU A 146 -40.00 -4.34 -24.90
N ARG A 147 -40.47 -3.48 -23.98
CA ARG A 147 -41.88 -3.48 -23.54
C ARG A 147 -42.82 -3.14 -24.68
N ASN A 148 -42.54 -2.08 -25.43
CA ASN A 148 -43.36 -1.63 -26.55
C ASN A 148 -43.46 -2.67 -27.69
N ARG A 149 -42.52 -3.63 -27.77
CA ARG A 149 -42.50 -4.68 -28.81
C ARG A 149 -43.00 -6.04 -28.35
N LYS A 150 -43.17 -6.27 -27.04
CA LYS A 150 -43.69 -7.53 -26.50
C LYS A 150 -45.10 -7.83 -27.03
N GLU A 151 -45.87 -6.78 -27.30
CA GLU A 151 -47.25 -6.88 -27.78
C GLU A 151 -47.34 -7.32 -29.26
N SER A 152 -46.23 -7.33 -30.01
CA SER A 152 -46.27 -7.45 -31.47
C SER A 152 -45.72 -8.76 -32.05
N ASN A 153 -44.96 -9.58 -31.30
CA ASN A 153 -44.31 -10.78 -31.87
C ASN A 153 -44.06 -11.95 -30.88
N PRO A 154 -44.55 -13.17 -31.16
CA PRO A 154 -44.30 -14.37 -30.35
C PRO A 154 -42.89 -14.98 -30.54
N GLU A 155 -42.25 -14.83 -31.70
CA GLU A 155 -40.86 -15.29 -31.94
C GLU A 155 -39.80 -14.50 -31.15
N MET A 156 -40.21 -13.39 -30.52
CA MET A 156 -39.36 -12.48 -29.74
C MET A 156 -39.20 -12.90 -28.27
N ILE A 157 -39.92 -13.93 -27.81
CA ILE A 157 -39.97 -14.31 -26.39
C ILE A 157 -38.59 -14.71 -25.85
N GLU A 158 -37.83 -15.53 -26.57
CA GLU A 158 -36.52 -15.99 -26.11
C GLU A 158 -35.50 -14.83 -26.01
N TYR A 159 -35.53 -13.90 -26.97
CA TYR A 159 -34.71 -12.68 -26.94
C TYR A 159 -35.10 -11.77 -25.77
N LEU A 160 -36.40 -11.57 -25.57
CA LEU A 160 -36.94 -10.76 -24.47
C LEU A 160 -36.54 -11.33 -23.11
N GLU A 161 -36.62 -12.63 -22.94
CA GLU A 161 -36.24 -13.28 -21.69
C GLU A 161 -34.76 -13.14 -21.40
N LYS A 162 -33.88 -13.43 -22.37
CA LYS A 162 -32.42 -13.30 -22.17
C LYS A 162 -32.02 -11.84 -21.97
N SER A 163 -32.63 -10.90 -22.70
CA SER A 163 -32.37 -9.48 -22.50
C SER A 163 -32.88 -8.97 -21.15
N ARG A 164 -34.04 -9.44 -20.67
CA ARG A 164 -34.54 -9.09 -19.32
C ARG A 164 -33.67 -9.66 -18.22
N LYS A 165 -33.22 -10.92 -18.37
CA LYS A 165 -32.27 -11.56 -17.45
C LYS A 165 -30.98 -10.74 -17.40
N MET A 166 -30.42 -10.37 -18.55
CA MET A 166 -29.25 -9.50 -18.67
C MET A 166 -29.46 -8.13 -17.99
N SER A 167 -30.53 -7.42 -18.30
CA SER A 167 -30.87 -6.13 -17.66
C SER A 167 -31.01 -6.25 -16.14
N SER A 168 -31.61 -7.35 -15.65
CA SER A 168 -31.79 -7.59 -14.22
C SER A 168 -30.46 -7.82 -13.49
N LEU A 169 -29.51 -8.52 -14.13
CA LEU A 169 -28.18 -8.77 -13.59
C LEU A 169 -27.37 -7.47 -13.51
N PHE A 170 -27.42 -6.63 -14.55
CA PHE A 170 -26.77 -5.31 -14.51
C PHE A 170 -27.34 -4.42 -13.41
N LYS A 171 -28.66 -4.40 -13.21
CA LYS A 171 -29.29 -3.64 -12.11
C LYS A 171 -28.85 -4.14 -10.73
N LYS A 172 -28.72 -5.46 -10.56
CA LYS A 172 -28.21 -6.05 -9.31
C LYS A 172 -26.75 -5.68 -9.09
N ALA A 173 -25.91 -5.75 -10.13
CA ALA A 173 -24.51 -5.34 -10.09
C ALA A 173 -24.36 -3.85 -9.75
N ASP A 174 -25.14 -2.97 -10.38
CA ASP A 174 -25.15 -1.53 -10.09
C ASP A 174 -25.52 -1.24 -8.63
N LYS A 175 -26.52 -1.96 -8.10
CA LYS A 175 -26.97 -1.81 -6.71
C LYS A 175 -25.89 -2.28 -5.73
N ALA A 176 -25.25 -3.40 -6.01
CA ALA A 176 -24.12 -3.90 -5.23
C ALA A 176 -22.94 -2.92 -5.27
N HIS A 177 -22.62 -2.36 -6.45
CA HIS A 177 -21.57 -1.34 -6.60
C HIS A 177 -21.86 -0.07 -5.81
N SER A 178 -23.09 0.43 -5.85
CA SER A 178 -23.50 1.61 -5.09
C SER A 178 -23.33 1.39 -3.58
N LYS A 179 -23.75 0.22 -3.09
CA LYS A 179 -23.56 -0.18 -1.67
C LYS A 179 -22.09 -0.38 -1.32
N MET A 180 -21.29 -0.96 -2.23
CA MET A 180 -19.85 -1.11 -2.07
C MET A 180 -19.19 0.27 -1.90
N ILE A 181 -19.55 1.26 -2.72
CA ILE A 181 -19.04 2.64 -2.59
C ILE A 181 -19.34 3.20 -1.21
N GLU A 182 -20.58 3.06 -0.73
CA GLU A 182 -20.96 3.54 0.61
C GLU A 182 -20.20 2.82 1.73
N ALA A 183 -20.00 1.51 1.60
CA ALA A 183 -19.21 0.73 2.55
C ALA A 183 -17.73 1.14 2.54
N VAL A 184 -17.15 1.38 1.37
CA VAL A 184 -15.77 1.87 1.21
C VAL A 184 -15.62 3.24 1.86
N LYS A 185 -16.56 4.17 1.64
CA LYS A 185 -16.55 5.50 2.29
C LYS A 185 -16.55 5.42 3.82
N LYS A 186 -17.20 4.41 4.39
CA LYS A 186 -17.20 4.16 5.85
C LYS A 186 -15.91 3.47 6.33
N ALA A 187 -15.33 2.59 5.52
CA ALA A 187 -14.11 1.85 5.85
C ALA A 187 -12.84 2.69 5.72
N GLN A 188 -12.79 3.64 4.77
CA GLN A 188 -11.63 4.49 4.49
C GLN A 188 -11.11 5.26 5.74
N PRO A 189 -11.94 6.02 6.49
CA PRO A 189 -11.46 6.73 7.67
C PRO A 189 -11.04 5.78 8.80
N LEU A 190 -11.60 4.56 8.87
CA LEU A 190 -11.19 3.55 9.84
C LEU A 190 -9.81 3.01 9.49
N TYR A 191 -9.54 2.75 8.21
CA TYR A 191 -8.22 2.35 7.72
C TYR A 191 -7.15 3.40 8.02
N GLU A 192 -7.45 4.67 7.78
CA GLU A 192 -6.50 5.77 8.06
C GLU A 192 -6.14 5.82 9.56
N LYS A 193 -7.14 5.76 10.44
CA LYS A 193 -6.93 5.75 11.90
C LYS A 193 -6.16 4.50 12.35
N MET A 194 -6.51 3.34 11.82
CA MET A 194 -5.84 2.07 12.08
C MET A 194 -4.37 2.13 11.63
N SER A 195 -4.11 2.64 10.42
CA SER A 195 -2.75 2.75 9.87
C SER A 195 -1.86 3.68 10.69
N ILE A 196 -2.41 4.77 11.22
CA ILE A 196 -1.68 5.67 12.12
C ILE A 196 -1.35 4.94 13.43
N ALA A 197 -2.33 4.29 14.05
CA ALA A 197 -2.12 3.56 15.30
C ALA A 197 -1.15 2.37 15.15
N ASP A 198 -1.19 1.65 14.02
CA ASP A 198 -0.24 0.58 13.71
C ASP A 198 1.19 1.12 13.53
N LYS A 199 1.35 2.31 12.92
CA LYS A 199 2.66 2.97 12.79
C LYS A 199 3.19 3.39 14.16
N GLU A 200 2.35 4.01 15.00
CA GLU A 200 2.70 4.38 16.37
C GLU A 200 3.19 3.15 17.16
N LEU A 201 2.44 2.04 17.10
CA LEU A 201 2.81 0.81 17.76
C LEU A 201 4.13 0.21 17.24
N LYS A 202 4.34 0.26 15.92
CA LYS A 202 5.60 -0.20 15.32
C LYS A 202 6.79 0.66 15.76
N ASP A 203 6.60 1.97 15.84
CA ASP A 203 7.65 2.90 16.27
C ASP A 203 8.00 2.70 17.74
N ILE A 204 7.00 2.50 18.62
CA ILE A 204 7.22 2.18 20.04
C ILE A 204 7.98 0.86 20.20
N ARG A 205 7.57 -0.20 19.50
CA ARG A 205 8.28 -1.49 19.51
C ARG A 205 9.74 -1.35 19.05
N SER A 206 9.96 -0.62 17.95
CA SER A 206 11.29 -0.36 17.43
C SER A 206 12.18 0.40 18.44
N GLN A 207 11.62 1.40 19.12
CA GLN A 207 12.31 2.14 20.18
C GLN A 207 12.60 1.26 21.40
N LEU A 208 11.65 0.41 21.79
CA LEU A 208 11.78 -0.53 22.88
C LEU A 208 12.86 -1.58 22.59
N ASP A 209 12.88 -2.18 21.39
CA ASP A 209 13.90 -3.13 20.97
C ASP A 209 15.29 -2.48 20.98
N ARG A 210 15.40 -1.26 20.47
CA ARG A 210 16.65 -0.49 20.49
C ARG A 210 17.07 -0.16 21.92
N ALA A 211 16.15 0.20 22.80
CA ALA A 211 16.45 0.48 24.20
C ALA A 211 16.94 -0.78 24.94
N LYS A 212 16.29 -1.94 24.70
CA LYS A 212 16.72 -3.26 25.23
C LYS A 212 18.09 -3.65 24.70
N GLU A 213 18.35 -3.45 23.41
CA GLU A 213 19.66 -3.71 22.81
C GLU A 213 20.73 -2.80 23.42
N LEU A 214 20.49 -1.49 23.53
CA LEU A 214 21.40 -0.54 24.17
C LEU A 214 21.70 -0.91 25.62
N LEU A 215 20.68 -1.34 26.37
CA LEU A 215 20.85 -1.81 27.74
C LEU A 215 21.73 -3.07 27.79
N SER A 216 21.49 -4.05 26.92
CA SER A 216 22.31 -5.27 26.84
C SER A 216 23.78 -4.99 26.50
N GLN A 217 24.04 -3.97 25.67
CA GLN A 217 25.39 -3.57 25.27
C GLN A 217 26.07 -2.68 26.32
N SER A 218 25.32 -2.05 27.22
CA SER A 218 25.80 -1.02 28.14
C SER A 218 26.94 -1.51 29.05
N ASP A 219 26.87 -2.73 29.58
CA ASP A 219 27.90 -3.28 30.46
C ASP A 219 29.23 -3.53 29.73
N LYS A 220 29.15 -4.14 28.54
CA LYS A 220 30.32 -4.33 27.68
C LYS A 220 30.93 -2.99 27.27
N ALA A 221 30.07 -2.04 26.97
CA ALA A 221 30.40 -0.68 26.60
C ALA A 221 31.08 0.11 27.73
N ILE A 222 30.64 -0.04 28.97
CA ILE A 222 31.23 0.57 30.17
C ILE A 222 32.61 -0.06 30.44
N ARG A 223 32.69 -1.39 30.46
CA ARG A 223 33.96 -2.11 30.65
C ARG A 223 35.01 -1.73 29.62
N TYR A 224 34.59 -1.57 28.35
CA TYR A 224 35.49 -1.13 27.28
C TYR A 224 36.14 0.21 27.58
N TRP A 225 35.36 1.21 28.02
CA TRP A 225 35.91 2.56 28.28
C TRP A 225 36.64 2.66 29.62
N GLN A 226 36.22 1.91 30.65
CA GLN A 226 36.99 1.79 31.90
C GLN A 226 38.40 1.29 31.61
N ARG A 227 38.51 0.17 30.90
CA ARG A 227 39.80 -0.41 30.51
C ARG A 227 40.66 0.56 29.70
N ARG A 228 40.06 1.37 28.81
CA ARG A 228 40.78 2.38 28.03
C ARG A 228 41.30 3.55 28.86
N LEU A 229 40.59 3.93 29.91
CA LEU A 229 41.02 4.98 30.81
C LEU A 229 42.17 4.49 31.70
N ASP A 230 42.13 3.22 32.11
CA ASP A 230 43.13 2.62 32.98
C ASP A 230 44.41 2.20 32.22
N GLU A 231 44.27 1.44 31.13
CA GLU A 231 45.39 0.85 30.35
C GLU A 231 45.84 1.75 29.18
N GLY A 232 45.04 2.76 28.81
CA GLY A 232 45.34 3.72 27.75
C GLY A 232 44.68 3.46 26.40
N PHE A 233 44.95 4.34 25.43
CA PHE A 233 44.26 4.40 24.13
C PHE A 233 45.03 3.72 22.96
N GLY A 234 46.17 3.08 23.26
CA GLY A 234 46.99 2.36 22.29
C GLY A 234 46.42 1.00 21.87
N ASP A 235 47.26 0.14 21.30
CA ASP A 235 46.85 -1.24 21.01
C ASP A 235 46.87 -2.08 22.29
N LEU A 236 45.72 -2.63 22.70
CA LEU A 236 45.57 -3.46 23.90
C LEU A 236 45.21 -4.92 23.56
N GLY A 237 45.37 -5.33 22.30
CA GLY A 237 45.10 -6.69 21.83
C GLY A 237 43.69 -6.90 21.27
N PRO A 238 43.23 -8.17 21.16
CA PRO A 238 42.01 -8.52 20.43
C PRO A 238 40.77 -7.77 20.95
N GLY A 239 40.10 -7.04 20.05
CA GLY A 239 38.92 -6.23 20.38
C GLY A 239 39.22 -4.81 20.91
N TYR A 240 40.51 -4.45 21.06
CA TYR A 240 40.95 -3.13 21.55
C TYR A 240 42.05 -2.51 20.65
N ASN A 241 41.69 -2.21 19.41
CA ASN A 241 42.57 -1.57 18.42
C ASN A 241 43.05 -0.17 18.85
N ASP A 242 44.22 0.24 18.39
CA ASP A 242 44.76 1.59 18.63
C ASP A 242 43.85 2.71 18.10
N LEU A 243 43.25 3.48 19.02
CA LEU A 243 42.33 4.57 18.71
C LEU A 243 43.07 5.84 18.25
N LEU A 244 44.34 6.00 18.62
CA LEU A 244 45.16 7.17 18.28
C LEU A 244 45.95 6.97 16.99
N ARG A 245 45.86 5.80 16.35
CA ARG A 245 46.55 5.47 15.09
C ARG A 245 46.34 6.53 14.01
N ASN A 246 45.10 6.96 13.82
CA ASN A 246 44.74 7.93 12.79
C ASN A 246 45.24 9.34 13.14
N LYS A 247 45.17 9.75 14.41
CA LYS A 247 45.75 11.01 14.89
C LYS A 247 47.24 11.06 14.61
N ARG A 248 47.98 10.01 15.01
CA ARG A 248 49.42 9.88 14.76
C ARG A 248 49.78 9.87 13.27
N ARG A 249 48.94 9.25 12.44
CA ARG A 249 49.13 9.25 10.98
C ARG A 249 49.00 10.65 10.39
N VAL A 250 48.03 11.44 10.84
CA VAL A 250 47.83 12.82 10.38
C VAL A 250 48.93 13.74 10.91
N GLU A 251 49.33 13.61 12.17
CA GLU A 251 50.46 14.36 12.76
C GLU A 251 51.77 14.12 12.00
N LYS A 252 51.98 12.91 11.47
CA LYS A 252 53.13 12.56 10.61
C LYS A 252 53.01 13.06 9.17
N GLY A 253 52.02 13.91 8.86
CA GLY A 253 51.79 14.45 7.52
C GLY A 253 51.03 13.52 6.56
N GLY A 254 50.47 12.41 7.06
CA GLY A 254 49.68 11.48 6.26
C GLY A 254 48.22 11.92 6.07
N ASN A 255 47.55 11.38 5.04
CA ASN A 255 46.15 11.71 4.75
C ASN A 255 45.22 11.30 5.90
N SER A 256 44.20 12.12 6.19
CA SER A 256 43.15 11.78 7.15
C SER A 256 42.28 10.61 6.67
N SER A 257 41.55 9.95 7.58
CA SER A 257 40.64 8.86 7.25
C SER A 257 39.41 9.32 6.44
N PHE A 258 39.10 10.62 6.47
CA PHE A 258 38.00 11.24 5.73
C PHE A 258 38.43 11.82 4.37
N ALA A 259 39.74 11.96 4.14
CA ALA A 259 40.23 12.36 2.83
C ALA A 259 39.87 11.27 1.82
N LYS A 260 38.91 11.56 0.92
CA LYS A 260 38.63 10.71 -0.23
C LYS A 260 39.95 10.47 -0.94
N THR A 261 40.43 9.22 -0.96
CA THR A 261 41.52 8.83 -1.84
C THR A 261 41.04 9.06 -3.26
N THR A 262 41.39 10.18 -3.86
CA THR A 262 41.37 10.37 -5.31
C THR A 262 42.48 9.51 -5.90
N GLY A 263 42.35 8.18 -5.75
CA GLY A 263 43.22 7.24 -6.41
C GLY A 263 43.01 7.43 -7.91
N LYS A 264 44.02 7.93 -8.61
CA LYS A 264 44.12 7.80 -10.08
C LYS A 264 44.03 6.30 -10.39
N ARG A 265 42.85 5.84 -10.81
CA ARG A 265 42.68 4.58 -11.52
C ARG A 265 42.65 4.91 -13.01
N SER A 266 43.72 4.57 -13.72
CA SER A 266 43.75 4.45 -15.20
C SER A 266 45.14 3.92 -15.58
N ASN A 267 45.36 2.94 -16.45
CA ASN A 267 44.56 1.89 -17.07
C ASN A 267 45.63 0.90 -17.53
N LYS A 268 45.60 -0.37 -17.11
CA LYS A 268 46.49 -1.38 -17.69
C LYS A 268 45.87 -1.77 -19.03
N VAL A 269 46.35 -1.19 -20.12
CA VAL A 269 46.07 -1.68 -21.48
C VAL A 269 46.92 -2.93 -21.65
N SER A 270 46.25 -4.06 -21.82
CA SER A 270 46.81 -5.28 -22.41
C SER A 270 46.92 -5.04 -23.92
N GLU A 271 48.13 -4.85 -24.41
CA GLU A 271 48.44 -5.06 -25.83
C GLU A 271 48.74 -6.55 -26.03
N GLU A 272 47.88 -7.19 -26.82
CA GLU A 272 48.20 -8.40 -27.57
C GLU A 272 49.13 -7.99 -28.73
N GLU A 273 50.33 -8.55 -28.77
CA GLU A 273 51.04 -8.96 -29.99
C GLU A 273 51.69 -10.33 -29.72
#